data_AF-A0A529MFA4-F1
#
_entry.id   AF-A0A529MFA4-F1
#
_cell.length_a   1.000
_cell.length_b   1.000
_cell.length_c   1.000
_cell.angle_alpha   90.00
_cell.angle_beta   90.00
_cell.angle_gamma   90.00
#
_symmetry.space_group_name_H-M   'P 1'
#
loop_
_entity.id
_entity.type
_entity.pdbx_description
1 polymer ?
#
loop_
_entity_poly.entity_id
_entity_poly.type
_entity_poly.pdbx_seq_one_letter_code
_entity_poly.pdbx_strand_id
1 'polypeptide(L)' 'MARITLRQLLDHAAEHGYGVPAFNMNNMEQGLAIMEAAEETKSPVIL' A
#
# COMPACT_ATOMS: atom_id res chain seq x y z
N MET A 1 2.88 -1.78 -11.29
CA MET A 1 3.35 -2.26 -9.98
C MET A 1 3.11 -3.77 -9.86
N ALA A 2 4.02 -4.49 -9.22
CA ALA A 2 3.82 -5.90 -8.90
C ALA A 2 2.94 -6.04 -7.65
N ARG A 3 2.02 -7.00 -7.65
CA ARG A 3 1.26 -7.38 -6.44
C ARG A 3 2.12 -8.36 -5.64
N ILE A 4 2.21 -8.13 -4.33
CA ILE A 4 2.91 -9.00 -3.39
C ILE A 4 1.94 -9.52 -2.34
N THR A 5 2.33 -10.56 -1.60
CA THR A 5 1.49 -11.09 -0.52
C THR A 5 1.51 -10.15 0.69
N LEU A 6 0.40 -10.08 1.44
CA LEU A 6 0.33 -9.30 2.68
C LEU A 6 1.43 -9.71 3.67
N ARG A 7 1.71 -11.01 3.77
CA ARG A 7 2.73 -11.52 4.70
C ARG A 7 4.12 -10.96 4.39
N GLN A 8 4.56 -11.03 3.13
CA GLN A 8 5.86 -10.48 2.73
C GLN A 8 5.98 -8.99 3.04
N LEU A 9 4.89 -8.24 2.83
CA LEU A 9 4.86 -6.81 3.09
C LEU A 9 4.92 -6.50 4.59
N LEU A 10 4.15 -7.20 5.41
CA LEU A 10 4.11 -6.99 6.86
C LEU A 10 5.41 -7.46 7.53
N ASP A 11 6.00 -8.56 7.07
CA ASP A 11 7.30 -9.04 7.55
C ASP A 11 8.39 -7.98 7.29
N HIS A 12 8.44 -7.42 6.08
CA HIS A 12 9.36 -6.32 5.76
C HIS A 12 9.10 -5.08 6.62
N ALA A 13 7.83 -4.71 6.83
CA ALA A 13 7.46 -3.54 7.63
C ALA A 13 7.88 -3.70 9.10
N ALA A 14 7.73 -4.91 9.66
CA ALA A 14 8.17 -5.25 11.01
C ALA A 14 9.69 -5.19 11.16
N GLU A 15 10.45 -5.72 10.18
CA GLU A 15 11.92 -5.68 10.18
C GLU A 15 12.48 -4.25 10.09
N HIS A 16 11.80 -3.37 9.36
CA HIS A 16 12.28 -1.99 9.10
C HIS A 16 11.59 -0.94 9.99
N GLY A 17 10.70 -1.35 10.89
CA GLY A 17 10.06 -0.47 11.88
C GLY A 17 9.10 0.57 11.29
N TYR A 18 8.40 0.26 10.20
CA TYR A 18 7.39 1.16 9.62
C TYR A 18 6.01 0.51 9.55
N GLY A 19 4.97 1.33 9.41
CA GLY A 19 3.60 0.89 9.22
C GLY A 19 3.17 0.95 7.76
N VAL A 20 2.28 0.05 7.35
CA VAL A 20 1.70 0.04 6.00
C VAL A 20 0.25 0.49 6.08
N PRO A 21 -0.16 1.54 5.36
CA PRO A 21 -1.54 1.99 5.36
C PRO A 21 -2.44 1.00 4.59
N ALA A 22 -3.61 0.73 5.16
CA ALA A 22 -4.66 -0.07 4.53
C ALA A 22 -5.89 0.82 4.30
N PHE A 23 -6.18 1.08 3.03
CA PHE A 23 -7.28 1.94 2.62
C PHE A 23 -8.40 1.09 2.04
N ASN A 24 -9.64 1.36 2.48
CA ASN A 24 -10.81 0.80 1.82
C ASN A 24 -11.13 1.64 0.57
N MET A 25 -11.56 0.99 -0.51
CA MET A 25 -12.10 1.66 -1.68
C MET A 25 -13.52 1.19 -1.99
N ASN A 26 -14.36 2.11 -2.46
CA ASN A 26 -15.74 1.85 -2.84
C ASN A 26 -16.02 2.22 -4.31
N ASN A 27 -15.06 2.89 -4.97
CA ASN A 27 -15.15 3.28 -6.37
C ASN A 27 -13.73 3.38 -7.00
N MET A 28 -13.69 3.63 -8.30
CA MET A 28 -12.45 3.68 -9.07
C MET A 28 -11.62 4.92 -8.73
N GLU A 29 -12.28 6.04 -8.47
CA GLU A 29 -11.65 7.31 -8.14
C GLU A 29 -10.83 7.22 -6.85
N GLN A 30 -11.34 6.50 -5.84
CA GLN A 30 -10.60 6.21 -4.61
C GLN A 30 -9.36 5.35 -4.90
N GLY A 31 -9.51 4.29 -5.70
CA GLY A 31 -8.38 3.44 -6.10
C GLY A 31 -7.29 4.23 -6.81
N LEU A 32 -7.66 5.10 -7.75
CA LEU A 32 -6.72 5.97 -8.48
C LEU A 32 -6.01 6.94 -7.53
N ALA A 33 -6.75 7.64 -6.66
CA ALA A 33 -6.17 8.59 -5.71
C ALA A 33 -5.18 7.93 -4.75
N ILE A 34 -5.49 6.73 -4.24
CA ILE A 34 -4.59 5.99 -3.36
C ILE A 34 -3.33 5.56 -4.10
N MET A 35 -3.47 5.07 -5.34
CA MET A 35 -2.33 4.62 -6.15
C MET A 35 -1.43 5.78 -6.58
N GLU A 36 -1.98 6.95 -6.91
CA GLU A 36 -1.21 8.17 -7.20
C GLU A 36 -0.39 8.62 -5.97
N ALA A 37 -1.02 8.67 -4.80
CA ALA A 37 -0.33 9.02 -3.55
C ALA A 37 0.78 8.02 -3.17
N ALA A 38 0.54 6.72 -3.37
CA ALA A 38 1.53 5.67 -3.11
C ALA A 38 2.72 5.76 -4.09
N GLU A 39 2.47 6.08 -5.36
CA GLU A 39 3.52 6.27 -6.37
C GLU A 39 4.36 7.53 -6.10
N GLU A 40 3.74 8.64 -5.68
CA GLU A 40 4.42 9.89 -5.34
C GLU A 40 5.34 9.72 -4.12
N THR A 41 4.85 9.03 -3.09
CA THR A 41 5.59 8.81 -1.83
C THR A 41 6.48 7.57 -1.86
N LYS A 42 6.47 6.80 -2.95
CA LYS A 42 7.17 5.50 -3.08
C LYS A 42 6.88 4.55 -1.92
N SER A 43 5.64 4.58 -1.43
CA SER A 43 5.22 3.81 -0.27
C SER A 43 4.39 2.60 -0.66
N PRO A 44 4.51 1.46 0.05
CA PRO A 44 3.61 0.34 -0.14
C PRO A 44 2.22 0.66 0.42
N VAL A 45 1.18 0.05 -0.15
CA VAL A 45 -0.21 0.26 0.25
C VAL A 45 -1.00 -1.04 0.20
N ILE A 46 -1.97 -1.19 1.11
CA ILE A 46 -2.98 -2.24 1.09
C ILE A 46 -4.30 -1.60 0.64
N LEU A 47 -4.93 -2.24 -0.34
CA LEU A 47 -6.15 -1.80 -1.03
C LEU A 47 -7.30 -2.78 -0.80
#